data_AF-A0A1F7LIW4-F1
#
_entry.id   AF-A0A1F7LIW4-F1
#
_cell.length_a   1.000
_cell.length_b   1.000
_cell.length_c   1.000
_cell.angle_alpha   90.00
_cell.angle_beta   90.00
_cell.angle_gamma   90.00
#
_symmetry.space_group_name_H-M   'P 1'
#
loop_
_entity.id
_entity.type
_entity.pdbx_description
1 polymer ?
#
loop_
_entity_poly.entity_id
_entity_poly.type
_entity_poly.pdbx_seq_one_letter_code
_entity_poly.pdbx_strand_id
1 'polypeptide(L)' 'MKPAAEKVQAAIAERGLDRAVIELAVHARTSQQAADALAVAVGQIAKSLVFTVNGVPVMVIASGANRVDEKVES' A
#
# COMPACT_ATOMS: atom_id res chain seq x y z
N MET A 1 15.09 6.58 8.63
CA MET A 1 13.95 5.81 8.10
C MET A 1 13.21 5.19 9.29
N LYS A 2 11.89 5.07 9.26
CA LYS A 2 11.11 4.42 10.33
C LYS A 2 11.35 2.91 10.28
N PRO A 3 11.35 2.20 11.43
CA PRO A 3 11.62 0.75 11.46
C PRO A 3 10.75 -0.09 10.53
N ALA A 4 9.48 0.30 10.32
CA ALA A 4 8.60 -0.39 9.38
C ALA A 4 9.03 -0.22 7.91
N ALA A 5 9.53 0.96 7.54
CA ALA A 5 9.99 1.24 6.18
C ALA A 5 11.33 0.54 5.88
N GLU A 6 12.21 0.40 6.89
CA GLU A 6 13.44 -0.38 6.79
C GLU A 6 13.17 -1.87 6.51
N LYS A 7 12.16 -2.46 7.18
CA LYS A 7 11.73 -3.83 6.91
C LYS A 7 11.26 -4.04 5.47
N VAL A 8 10.54 -3.06 4.91
CA VAL A 8 10.10 -3.11 3.51
C VAL A 8 11.30 -3.00 2.56
N GLN A 9 12.24 -2.11 2.84
CA GLN A 9 13.46 -1.97 2.04
C GLN A 9 14.31 -3.26 2.05
N ALA A 10 14.44 -3.92 3.21
CA ALA A 10 15.13 -5.20 3.32
C ALA A 10 14.43 -6.29 2.48
N ALA A 11 13.11 -6.41 2.58
CA ALA A 11 12.34 -7.39 1.80
C ALA A 11 12.43 -7.16 0.27
N ILE A 12 12.57 -5.91 -0.17
CA ILE A 12 12.82 -5.57 -1.58
C ILE A 12 14.21 -6.05 -2.00
N ALA A 13 15.24 -5.77 -1.19
CA ALA A 13 16.61 -6.15 -1.47
C ALA A 13 16.81 -7.68 -1.49
N GLU A 14 16.20 -8.39 -0.53
CA GLU A 14 16.21 -9.87 -0.47
C GLU A 14 15.60 -10.53 -1.72
N ARG A 15 14.68 -9.83 -2.40
CA ARG A 15 14.06 -10.28 -3.65
C ARG A 15 14.85 -9.87 -4.90
N GLY A 16 16.00 -9.22 -4.75
CA GLY A 16 16.84 -8.77 -5.87
C GLY A 16 16.18 -7.69 -6.73
N LEU A 17 15.22 -6.93 -6.18
CA LEU A 17 14.53 -5.87 -6.89
C LEU A 17 15.28 -4.55 -6.77
N ASP A 18 15.61 -3.93 -7.91
CA ASP A 18 16.24 -2.60 -7.95
C ASP A 18 15.19 -1.50 -7.70
N ARG A 19 14.76 -1.38 -6.43
CA ARG A 19 13.76 -0.39 -5.97
C ARG A 19 14.15 0.16 -4.60
N ALA A 20 13.87 1.44 -4.39
CA ALA A 20 14.10 2.14 -3.12
C ALA A 20 12.79 2.62 -2.51
N VAL A 21 12.63 2.44 -1.20
CA VAL A 21 11.54 3.03 -0.42
C VAL A 21 11.89 4.48 -0.13
N ILE A 22 10.96 5.38 -0.44
CA ILE A 22 11.11 6.81 -0.22
C ILE A 22 10.22 7.21 0.96
N GLU A 23 10.78 7.93 1.93
CA GLU A 23 9.99 8.54 3.00
C GLU A 23 9.49 9.90 2.57
N LEU A 24 8.17 10.05 2.50
CA LEU A 24 7.55 11.33 2.23
C LEU A 24 7.73 12.28 3.42
N ALA A 25 8.03 13.55 3.13
CA ALA A 25 8.13 14.60 4.14
C ALA A 25 6.77 14.90 4.81
N VAL A 26 5.67 14.56 4.13
CA VAL A 26 4.30 14.77 4.60
C VAL A 26 3.66 13.45 5.03
N HIS A 27 2.73 13.53 5.98
CA HIS A 27 1.93 12.37 6.37
C HIS A 27 0.95 12.00 5.25
N ALA A 28 1.14 10.82 4.65
CA ALA A 28 0.24 10.25 3.66
C ALA A 28 -0.64 9.14 4.27
N ARG A 29 -1.66 9.53 5.06
CA ARG A 29 -2.60 8.58 5.68
C ARG A 29 -3.70 8.11 4.73
N THR A 30 -3.87 8.79 3.59
CA THR A 30 -4.82 8.41 2.54
C THR A 30 -4.13 8.28 1.18
N SER A 31 -4.73 7.53 0.26
CA SER A 31 -4.23 7.45 -1.12
C SER A 31 -4.21 8.80 -1.82
N GLN A 32 -5.17 9.70 -1.52
CA GLN A 32 -5.17 11.05 -2.06
C GLN A 32 -3.95 11.84 -1.56
N GLN A 33 -3.66 11.81 -0.25
CA GLN A 33 -2.49 12.50 0.30
C GLN A 33 -1.18 11.97 -0.28
N ALA A 34 -1.08 10.65 -0.51
CA ALA A 34 0.09 10.05 -1.14
C ALA A 34 0.25 10.51 -2.60
N ALA A 35 -0.86 10.55 -3.34
CA ALA A 35 -0.89 10.99 -4.73
C ALA A 35 -0.48 12.47 -4.87
N ASP A 36 -1.04 13.33 -4.02
CA ASP A 36 -0.72 14.76 -3.97
C ASP A 36 0.77 14.98 -3.64
N ALA A 37 1.31 14.24 -2.65
CA ALA A 37 2.71 14.34 -2.25
C ALA A 37 3.71 13.91 -3.35
N LEU A 38 3.27 13.03 -4.25
CA LEU A 38 4.08 12.48 -5.34
C LEU A 38 3.78 13.11 -6.71
N ALA A 39 2.80 14.01 -6.79
CA ALA A 39 2.29 14.58 -8.04
C ALA A 39 1.88 13.52 -9.09
N VAL A 40 1.19 12.47 -8.64
CA VAL A 40 0.69 11.38 -9.50
C VAL A 40 -0.83 11.26 -9.40
N ALA A 41 -1.44 10.51 -10.33
CA ALA A 41 -2.86 10.21 -10.21
C ALA A 41 -3.11 9.25 -9.03
N VAL A 42 -4.22 9.43 -8.31
CA VAL A 42 -4.61 8.54 -7.18
C VAL A 42 -4.70 7.07 -7.59
N GLY A 43 -5.03 6.81 -8.86
CA GLY A 43 -5.06 5.46 -9.43
C GLY A 43 -3.71 4.74 -9.44
N GLN A 44 -2.60 5.49 -9.39
CA GLN A 44 -1.23 4.97 -9.36
C GLN A 44 -0.75 4.63 -7.94
N ILE A 45 -1.51 5.00 -6.91
CA ILE A 45 -1.23 4.60 -5.53
C ILE A 45 -1.80 3.20 -5.30
N ALA A 46 -0.97 2.25 -4.86
CA ALA A 46 -1.45 0.94 -4.42
C ALA A 46 -1.81 0.99 -2.92
N LYS A 47 -2.92 0.37 -2.54
CA LYS A 47 -3.33 0.10 -1.16
C LYS A 47 -3.21 -1.38 -0.87
N SER A 48 -2.61 -1.72 0.25
CA SER A 48 -2.59 -3.08 0.79
C SER A 48 -3.57 -3.15 1.96
N LEU A 49 -4.66 -3.89 1.79
CA LEU A 49 -5.68 -4.09 2.82
C LEU A 49 -5.64 -5.55 3.27
N VAL A 50 -5.76 -5.80 4.56
CA VAL A 50 -5.77 -7.16 5.13
C VAL A 50 -7.16 -7.40 5.73
N PHE A 51 -7.78 -8.49 5.31
CA PHE A 51 -9.09 -8.95 5.78
C PHE A 51 -8.96 -10.36 6.37
N THR A 52 -9.92 -10.73 7.22
CA THR A 52 -10.07 -12.11 7.67
C THR A 52 -11.30 -12.71 7.01
N VAL A 53 -11.12 -13.75 6.20
CA VAL A 53 -12.19 -14.44 5.48
C VAL A 53 -12.25 -15.88 5.97
N ASN A 54 -13.35 -16.29 6.59
CA ASN A 54 -13.53 -17.63 7.17
C ASN A 54 -12.36 -18.04 8.09
N GLY A 55 -11.82 -17.10 8.87
CA GLY A 55 -10.69 -17.33 9.78
C GLY A 55 -9.30 -17.29 9.13
N VAL A 56 -9.21 -17.07 7.82
CA VAL A 56 -7.95 -17.00 7.06
C VAL A 56 -7.60 -15.56 6.71
N PRO A 57 -6.37 -15.09 6.94
CA PRO A 57 -5.95 -13.75 6.53
C PRO A 57 -5.78 -13.68 5.01
N VAL A 58 -6.40 -12.67 4.40
CA VAL A 58 -6.35 -12.38 2.96
C VAL A 58 -5.83 -10.95 2.77
N MET A 59 -4.84 -10.77 1.90
CA MET A 59 -4.34 -9.45 1.52
C MET A 59 -4.86 -9.07 0.13
N VAL A 60 -5.45 -7.89 0.02
CA VAL A 60 -5.93 -7.30 -1.23
C VAL A 60 -5.01 -6.13 -1.59
N ILE A 61 -4.45 -6.16 -2.80
CA ILE A 61 -3.76 -5.02 -3.40
C ILE A 61 -4.73 -4.34 -4.36
N ALA A 62 -5.09 -3.09 -4.10
CA ALA A 62 -6.04 -2.34 -4.91
C ALA A 62 -5.48 -0.96 -5.29
N SER A 63 -5.91 -0.45 -6.45
CA SER A 63 -5.66 0.94 -6.82
C SER A 63 -6.30 1.91 -5.81
N GLY A 64 -5.66 3.05 -5.58
CA GLY A 64 -6.13 4.12 -4.70
C GLY A 64 -7.51 4.62 -5.10
N ALA A 65 -7.79 4.64 -6.40
CA ALA A 65 -9.09 5.01 -6.97
C ALA A 65 -10.21 3.99 -6.70
N ASN A 66 -9.86 2.73 -6.47
CA ASN A 66 -10.85 1.66 -6.29
C ASN A 66 -11.29 1.57 -4.83
N ARG A 67 -12.59 1.39 -4.61
CA ARG A 67 -13.12 0.97 -3.31
C ARG A 67 -13.19 -0.55 -3.30
N VAL A 68 -12.53 -1.18 -2.33
CA VAL A 68 -12.70 -2.63 -2.10
C VAL A 68 -14.07 -2.83 -1.47
N ASP A 69 -14.86 -3.73 -2.06
CA ASP A 69 -16.11 -4.18 -1.47
C ASP A 69 -15.87 -5.49 -0.72
N GLU A 70 -16.28 -5.51 0.55
CA GLU A 70 -16.15 -6.64 1.47
C GLU A 70 -17.48 -7.35 1.70
N LYS A 71 -18.56 -6.84 1.08
CA LYS A 71 -19.89 -7.46 1.17
C LYS A 71 -19.89 -8.76 0.36
N VAL A 72 -20.48 -9.78 0.96
CA VAL A 72 -20.87 -11.00 0.26
C VAL A 72 -22.31 -10.76 -0.22
N GLU A 73 -22.50 -10.66 -1.54
CA GLU A 73 -23.84 -10.74 -2.12
C GLU A 73 -24.30 -12.20 -2.12
N SER A 74 -25.52 -12.41 -1.62
CA SER A 74 -26.24 -13.69 -1.53
C SER A 74 -27.02 -13.99 -2.79
#